data_AF-B4WU98-F1
#
_entry.id   AF-B4WU98-F1
#
_cell.length_a   1.000
_cell.length_b   1.000
_cell.length_c   1.000
_cell.angle_alpha   90.00
_cell.angle_beta   90.00
_cell.angle_gamma   90.00
#
_symmetry.space_group_name_H-M   'P 1'
#
loop_
_entity.id
_entity.type
_entity.pdbx_description
1 polymer ?
#
loop_
_entity_poly.entity_id
_entity_poly.type
_entity_poly.pdbx_seq_one_letter_code
_entity_poly.pdbx_strand_id
1 'polypeptide(L)'
;MTAIQLGNDLGLAPPKARPSLKPIEPVVPSSSEPQAPASSITSSSLEDVEAQSPFQSGTQTEFSFELPIGYMDAMGQSHRQGIMRLARTVDEISPMSDPRVQANPAYATVIILAQVILSLGTLPEVSPVVIENMFAGDLNYLQNFYRKINRLED
;
A
#
# COMPACT_ATOMS: atom_id res chain seq x y z
N MET A 1 -49.30 -25.47 -30.83
CA MET A 1 -48.86 -24.21 -31.45
C MET A 1 -49.45 -23.06 -30.66
N THR A 2 -48.64 -22.25 -30.00
CA THR A 2 -48.74 -20.77 -29.91
C THR A 2 -47.62 -20.31 -28.98
N ALA A 3 -46.59 -19.70 -29.55
CA ALA A 3 -45.46 -19.11 -28.85
C ALA A 3 -45.83 -17.67 -28.47
N ILE A 4 -45.61 -17.29 -27.20
CA ILE A 4 -45.70 -15.89 -26.77
C ILE A 4 -44.26 -15.36 -26.70
N GLN A 5 -43.97 -14.47 -27.64
CA GLN A 5 -42.72 -13.72 -27.78
C GLN A 5 -42.76 -12.54 -26.79
N LEU A 6 -41.93 -12.55 -25.72
CA LEU A 6 -41.67 -11.35 -24.94
C LEU A 6 -40.49 -10.60 -25.57
N GLY A 7 -40.75 -9.37 -26.02
CA GLY A 7 -39.75 -8.46 -26.58
C GLY A 7 -38.87 -7.87 -25.49
N ASN A 8 -37.55 -8.01 -25.65
CA ASN A 8 -36.56 -7.21 -24.94
C ASN A 8 -36.45 -5.84 -25.61
N ASP A 9 -37.03 -4.82 -24.99
CA ASP A 9 -36.84 -3.42 -25.36
C ASP A 9 -36.24 -2.67 -24.16
N LEU A 10 -34.93 -2.86 -23.94
CA LEU A 10 -34.15 -2.06 -23.02
C LEU A 10 -33.53 -0.92 -23.82
N GLY A 11 -34.21 0.22 -23.83
CA GLY A 11 -33.77 1.47 -24.44
C GLY A 11 -32.42 1.93 -23.87
N LEU A 12 -31.34 1.57 -24.58
CA LEU A 12 -30.00 2.07 -24.33
C LEU A 12 -29.84 3.40 -25.07
N ALA A 13 -29.81 4.51 -24.32
CA ALA A 13 -29.51 5.82 -24.90
C ALA A 13 -28.08 5.83 -25.48
N PRO A 14 -27.83 6.51 -26.62
CA PRO A 14 -26.50 6.57 -27.21
C PRO A 14 -25.53 7.40 -26.36
N PRO A 15 -24.23 7.05 -26.33
CA PRO A 15 -23.25 7.78 -25.54
C PRO A 15 -23.01 9.19 -26.11
N LYS A 16 -23.01 10.19 -25.22
CA LYS A 16 -22.69 11.59 -25.55
C LYS A 16 -21.23 11.69 -26.02
N ALA A 17 -21.00 12.30 -27.18
CA ALA A 17 -19.68 12.54 -27.75
C ALA A 17 -18.81 13.40 -26.82
N ARG A 18 -17.54 13.00 -26.61
CA ARG A 18 -16.54 13.78 -25.88
C ARG A 18 -16.04 14.95 -26.74
N PRO A 19 -15.79 16.14 -26.16
CA PRO A 19 -15.21 17.26 -26.89
C PRO A 19 -13.73 17.02 -27.24
N SER A 20 -13.35 17.35 -28.49
CA SER A 20 -11.98 17.25 -29.01
C SER A 20 -11.09 18.34 -28.41
N LEU A 21 -10.02 17.93 -27.72
CA LEU A 21 -8.94 18.83 -27.29
C LEU A 21 -7.98 19.08 -28.46
N LYS A 22 -7.64 20.36 -28.70
CA LYS A 22 -6.64 20.75 -29.70
C LYS A 22 -5.21 20.44 -29.19
N PRO A 23 -4.27 20.03 -30.05
CA PRO A 23 -2.87 19.80 -29.66
C PRO A 23 -2.17 21.09 -29.21
N ILE A 24 -1.36 20.99 -28.17
CA ILE A 24 -0.47 22.05 -27.66
C ILE A 24 0.85 21.93 -28.43
N GLU A 25 1.30 23.01 -29.07
CA GLU A 25 2.63 23.08 -29.70
C GLU A 25 3.75 23.08 -28.65
N PRO A 26 4.88 22.40 -28.89
CA PRO A 26 6.02 22.43 -27.99
C PRO A 26 6.81 23.74 -28.13
N VAL A 27 6.96 24.47 -27.03
CA VAL A 27 7.88 25.61 -26.93
C VAL A 27 9.30 25.08 -26.78
N VAL A 28 10.16 25.36 -27.76
CA VAL A 28 11.60 25.10 -27.73
C VAL A 28 12.33 26.35 -27.22
N PRO A 29 13.08 26.30 -26.10
CA PRO A 29 14.01 27.37 -25.78
C PRO A 29 15.37 27.11 -26.46
N SER A 30 15.78 28.10 -27.26
CA SER A 30 17.03 28.18 -28.00
C SER A 30 18.22 28.36 -27.05
N SER A 31 19.30 27.62 -27.31
CA SER A 31 20.59 27.69 -26.62
C SER A 31 21.34 28.99 -26.93
N SER A 32 21.85 29.64 -25.89
CA SER A 32 22.92 30.66 -25.97
C SER A 32 23.73 30.69 -24.66
N GLU A 33 24.87 30.00 -24.64
CA GLU A 33 26.09 30.40 -23.91
C GLU A 33 27.06 31.02 -24.96
N PRO A 34 28.16 31.74 -24.63
CA PRO A 34 28.92 31.72 -23.37
C PRO A 34 29.48 33.09 -22.88
N GLN A 35 30.17 33.03 -21.72
CA GLN A 35 31.53 33.58 -21.49
C GLN A 35 31.70 34.54 -20.30
N ALA A 36 32.57 34.14 -19.36
CA ALA A 36 33.14 34.93 -18.25
C ALA A 36 34.28 35.86 -18.75
N PRO A 37 34.79 36.81 -17.94
CA PRO A 37 35.84 36.46 -16.96
C PRO A 37 35.82 37.21 -15.61
N ALA A 38 36.66 36.67 -14.73
CA ALA A 38 36.90 36.93 -13.31
C ALA A 38 37.00 38.39 -12.82
N SER A 39 36.58 38.61 -11.56
CA SER A 39 37.31 39.45 -10.60
C SER A 39 36.98 39.06 -9.16
N SER A 40 38.04 38.97 -8.38
CA SER A 40 38.16 38.53 -7.00
C SER A 40 37.36 39.37 -6.01
N ILE A 41 36.69 38.71 -5.07
CA ILE A 41 36.44 39.29 -3.75
C ILE A 41 36.60 38.20 -2.70
N THR A 42 37.73 38.29 -2.00
CA THR A 42 37.97 37.66 -0.71
C THR A 42 37.02 38.29 0.31
N SER A 43 36.18 37.49 0.96
CA SER A 43 35.65 37.80 2.29
C SER A 43 35.24 36.51 2.97
N SER A 44 36.17 36.03 3.82
CA SER A 44 35.95 35.28 5.05
C SER A 44 34.48 34.96 5.35
N SER A 45 34.07 33.72 5.12
CA SER A 45 32.84 33.16 5.67
C SER A 45 33.16 31.77 6.21
N LEU A 46 32.83 31.59 7.48
CA LEU A 46 33.08 30.41 8.29
C LEU A 46 32.32 29.21 7.72
N GLU A 47 33.02 28.30 7.05
CA GLU A 47 32.51 26.96 6.74
C GLU A 47 33.56 25.96 7.15
N ASP A 48 33.38 25.39 8.34
CA ASP A 48 33.67 23.99 8.67
C ASP A 48 33.05 23.71 10.05
N VAL A 49 31.73 23.90 10.15
CA VAL A 49 30.95 23.08 11.06
C VAL A 49 30.23 22.10 10.16
N GLU A 50 30.90 20.97 9.92
CA GLU A 50 30.31 19.76 9.41
C GLU A 50 29.12 19.43 10.32
N ALA A 51 27.94 19.92 9.93
CA ALA A 51 26.68 19.60 10.58
C ALA A 51 26.36 18.15 10.24
N GLN A 52 27.05 17.24 10.92
CA GLN A 52 26.62 15.87 11.08
C GLN A 52 25.24 15.94 11.73
N SER A 53 24.20 15.92 10.90
CA SER A 53 22.81 15.91 11.35
C SER A 53 22.61 14.63 12.17
N PRO A 54 22.40 14.69 13.49
CA PRO A 54 22.38 13.49 14.34
C PRO A 54 21.07 12.69 14.24
N PHE A 55 20.33 12.79 13.13
CA PHE A 55 19.01 12.16 12.98
C PHE A 55 18.92 11.13 11.84
N GLN A 56 20.04 10.71 11.26
CA GLN A 56 20.08 9.71 10.18
C GLN A 56 20.01 8.24 10.68
N SER A 57 19.28 7.99 11.76
CA SER A 57 18.91 6.64 12.19
C SER A 57 17.40 6.56 12.34
N GLY A 58 16.68 6.59 11.23
CA GLY A 58 15.23 6.36 11.23
C GLY A 58 14.91 5.01 11.88
N THR A 59 13.87 4.96 12.72
CA THR A 59 13.41 3.68 13.29
C THR A 59 12.84 2.81 12.17
N GLN A 60 13.31 1.57 12.04
CA GLN A 60 12.73 0.62 11.09
C GLN A 60 11.27 0.31 11.48
N THR A 61 10.33 0.66 10.61
CA THR A 61 8.90 0.47 10.83
C THR A 61 8.30 -0.65 9.98
N GLU A 62 9.06 -1.22 9.05
CA GLU A 62 8.61 -2.24 8.08
C GLU A 62 9.52 -3.47 8.11
N PHE A 63 8.89 -4.65 8.05
CA PHE A 63 9.55 -5.93 8.23
C PHE A 63 9.03 -6.92 7.19
N SER A 64 9.97 -7.56 6.47
CA SER A 64 9.65 -8.63 5.53
C SER A 64 9.33 -9.93 6.25
N PHE A 65 8.36 -10.68 5.73
CA PHE A 65 8.05 -12.03 6.18
C PHE A 65 7.85 -12.96 4.98
N GLU A 66 7.85 -14.27 5.27
CA GLU A 66 7.56 -15.31 4.29
C GLU A 66 6.64 -16.35 4.89
N LEU A 67 5.44 -16.51 4.32
CA LEU A 67 4.45 -17.48 4.79
C LEU A 67 4.98 -18.92 4.65
N PRO A 68 4.87 -19.76 5.69
CA PRO A 68 5.27 -21.17 5.63
C PRO A 68 4.64 -21.95 4.47
N ILE A 69 3.33 -21.81 4.26
CA ILE A 69 2.58 -22.52 3.21
C ILE A 69 2.31 -21.57 2.04
N GLY A 70 1.72 -20.41 2.32
CA GLY A 70 1.36 -19.40 1.34
C GLY A 70 -0.14 -19.28 1.12
N TYR A 71 -0.58 -18.06 0.84
CA TYR A 71 -1.96 -17.79 0.44
C TYR A 71 -2.14 -18.15 -1.04
N MET A 72 -3.15 -18.96 -1.36
CA MET A 72 -3.52 -19.27 -2.73
C MET A 72 -4.71 -18.40 -3.14
N ASP A 73 -4.55 -17.62 -4.20
CA ASP A 73 -5.63 -16.79 -4.71
C ASP A 73 -6.63 -17.58 -5.57
N ALA A 74 -7.67 -16.89 -6.04
CA ALA A 74 -8.70 -17.49 -6.89
C ALA A 74 -8.17 -17.93 -8.27
N MET A 75 -7.02 -17.44 -8.71
CA MET A 75 -6.36 -17.81 -9.97
C MET A 75 -5.38 -18.98 -9.78
N GLY A 76 -5.22 -19.49 -8.56
CA GLY A 76 -4.28 -20.55 -8.22
C GLY A 76 -2.84 -20.05 -8.07
N GLN A 77 -2.62 -18.74 -7.99
CA GLN A 77 -1.31 -18.16 -7.72
C GLN A 77 -1.01 -18.24 -6.22
N SER A 78 0.23 -18.60 -5.88
CA SER A 78 0.70 -18.65 -4.50
C SER A 78 1.44 -17.37 -4.13
N HIS A 79 1.04 -16.75 -3.01
CA HIS A 79 1.64 -15.55 -2.45
C HIS A 79 2.23 -15.87 -1.08
N ARG A 80 3.56 -15.72 -0.96
CA ARG A 80 4.29 -16.08 0.26
C ARG A 80 5.07 -14.93 0.86
N GLN A 81 5.68 -14.09 0.03
CA GLN A 81 6.50 -12.98 0.47
C GLN A 81 5.63 -11.76 0.75
N GLY A 82 5.83 -11.11 1.89
CA GLY A 82 5.09 -9.91 2.24
C GLY A 82 5.87 -8.96 3.14
N ILE A 83 5.29 -7.77 3.34
CA ILE A 83 5.82 -6.72 4.21
C ILE A 83 4.74 -6.38 5.24
N MET A 84 5.12 -6.35 6.51
CA MET A 84 4.27 -5.90 7.60
C MET A 84 4.91 -4.67 8.26
N ARG A 85 4.09 -3.69 8.61
CA ARG A 85 4.53 -2.53 9.41
C ARG A 85 4.25 -2.71 10.89
N LEU A 86 4.94 -1.94 11.72
CA LEU A 86 4.53 -1.75 13.11
C LEU A 86 3.08 -1.28 13.19
N ALA A 87 2.37 -1.83 14.17
CA ALA A 87 1.03 -1.40 14.49
C ALA A 87 1.07 -0.06 15.22
N ARG A 88 0.12 0.80 14.89
CA ARG A 88 -0.19 2.01 15.64
C ARG A 88 -1.37 1.70 16.55
N THR A 89 -1.53 2.53 17.58
CA THR A 89 -2.68 2.44 18.49
C THR A 89 -4.04 2.45 17.77
N VAL A 90 -4.15 3.16 16.64
CA VAL A 90 -5.39 3.17 15.84
C VAL A 90 -5.71 1.81 15.22
N ASP A 91 -4.70 1.02 14.85
CA ASP A 91 -4.90 -0.30 14.25
C ASP A 91 -5.43 -1.30 15.30
N GLU A 92 -5.09 -1.11 16.57
CA GLU A 92 -5.57 -1.91 17.70
C GLU A 92 -6.97 -1.50 18.17
N ILE A 93 -7.30 -0.21 18.11
CA ILE A 93 -8.58 0.31 18.60
C ILE A 93 -9.67 0.25 17.54
N SER A 94 -9.35 0.54 16.28
CA SER A 94 -10.35 0.60 15.19
C SER A 94 -11.19 -0.69 15.03
N PRO A 95 -10.66 -1.92 15.22
CA PRO A 95 -11.43 -3.15 15.06
C PRO A 95 -12.57 -3.29 16.07
N MET A 96 -12.48 -2.64 17.24
CA MET A 96 -13.47 -2.79 18.32
C MET A 96 -14.86 -2.29 17.94
N SER A 97 -14.96 -1.46 16.89
CA SER A 97 -16.25 -0.98 16.36
C SER A 97 -16.87 -1.93 15.33
N ASP A 98 -16.14 -2.94 14.84
CA ASP A 98 -16.66 -3.89 13.85
C ASP A 98 -17.64 -4.88 14.50
N PRO A 99 -18.87 -5.06 13.97
CA PRO A 99 -19.86 -5.98 14.52
C PRO A 99 -19.35 -7.43 14.64
N ARG A 100 -18.44 -7.88 13.76
CA ARG A 100 -17.85 -9.21 13.82
C ARG A 100 -16.94 -9.37 15.04
N VAL A 101 -16.24 -8.31 15.43
CA VAL A 101 -15.41 -8.28 16.65
C VAL A 101 -16.28 -8.23 17.91
N GLN A 102 -17.39 -7.49 17.88
CA GLN A 102 -18.35 -7.48 18.98
C GLN A 102 -18.97 -8.87 19.22
N ALA A 103 -19.26 -9.60 18.14
CA ALA A 103 -19.77 -10.97 18.23
C ALA A 103 -18.67 -11.98 18.61
N ASN A 104 -17.44 -11.77 18.14
CA ASN A 104 -16.29 -12.62 18.41
C ASN A 104 -15.01 -11.79 18.55
N PRO A 105 -14.56 -11.51 19.79
CA PRO A 105 -13.36 -10.69 20.02
C PRO A 105 -12.10 -11.20 19.33
N ALA A 106 -11.99 -12.52 19.09
CA ALA A 106 -10.84 -13.11 18.39
C ALA A 106 -10.73 -12.63 16.93
N TYR A 107 -11.82 -12.15 16.32
CA TYR A 107 -11.81 -11.61 14.97
C TYR A 107 -11.02 -10.30 14.85
N ALA A 108 -10.72 -9.62 15.96
CA ALA A 108 -9.87 -8.42 15.95
C ALA A 108 -8.50 -8.71 15.31
N THR A 109 -7.92 -9.88 15.56
CA THR A 109 -6.64 -10.29 14.96
C THR A 109 -6.70 -10.30 13.43
N VAL A 110 -7.81 -10.72 12.83
CA VAL A 110 -7.99 -10.74 11.37
C VAL A 110 -7.93 -9.32 10.80
N ILE A 111 -8.67 -8.40 11.43
CA ILE A 111 -8.72 -7.00 11.00
C ILE A 111 -7.37 -6.32 11.16
N ILE A 112 -6.71 -6.51 12.32
CA ILE A 112 -5.40 -5.94 12.59
C ILE A 112 -4.40 -6.40 11.54
N LEU A 113 -4.30 -7.72 11.28
CA LEU A 113 -3.38 -8.28 10.30
C LEU A 113 -3.62 -7.71 8.89
N ALA A 114 -4.88 -7.56 8.48
CA ALA A 114 -5.21 -6.93 7.20
C ALA A 114 -4.77 -5.46 7.12
N GLN A 115 -4.82 -4.70 8.23
CA GLN A 115 -4.43 -3.28 8.26
C GLN A 115 -2.91 -3.03 8.30
N VAL A 116 -2.14 -3.99 8.81
CA VAL A 116 -0.70 -3.83 9.04
C VAL A 116 0.17 -4.53 7.99
N ILE A 117 -0.39 -5.46 7.21
CA ILE A 117 0.31 -6.04 6.06
C ILE A 117 0.20 -5.07 4.88
N LEU A 118 1.34 -4.55 4.45
CA LEU A 118 1.45 -3.59 3.34
C LEU A 118 1.44 -4.27 1.97
N SER A 119 1.95 -5.50 1.89
CA SER A 119 1.97 -6.28 0.66
C SER A 119 2.04 -7.77 0.94
N LEU A 120 1.48 -8.56 0.02
CA LEU A 120 1.61 -10.01 0.00
C LEU A 120 1.63 -10.47 -1.46
N GLY A 121 2.81 -10.88 -1.92
CA GLY A 121 3.06 -11.26 -3.30
C GLY A 121 2.65 -10.15 -4.28
N THR A 122 1.77 -10.49 -5.22
CA THR A 122 1.25 -9.59 -6.25
C THR A 122 -0.18 -9.14 -5.97
N LEU A 123 -0.69 -9.39 -4.75
CA LEU A 123 -2.04 -8.96 -4.39
C LEU A 123 -2.12 -7.43 -4.40
N PRO A 124 -3.22 -6.85 -4.93
CA PRO A 124 -3.42 -5.41 -4.93
C PRO A 124 -3.66 -4.86 -3.51
N GLU A 125 -4.28 -5.66 -2.63
CA GLU A 125 -4.60 -5.30 -1.26
C GLU A 125 -4.72 -6.58 -0.40
N VAL A 126 -4.37 -6.48 0.89
CA VAL A 126 -4.60 -7.53 1.88
C VAL A 126 -5.84 -7.19 2.71
N SER A 127 -7.00 -7.67 2.27
CA SER A 127 -8.27 -7.46 2.97
C SER A 127 -8.49 -8.51 4.08
N PRO A 128 -9.45 -8.29 5.02
CA PRO A 128 -9.81 -9.31 6.00
C PRO A 128 -10.18 -10.67 5.36
N VAL A 129 -10.80 -10.65 4.18
CA VAL A 129 -11.14 -11.87 3.43
C VAL A 129 -9.89 -12.65 3.00
N VAL A 130 -8.79 -11.97 2.67
CA VAL A 130 -7.51 -12.63 2.37
C VAL A 130 -7.02 -13.39 3.59
N ILE A 131 -7.03 -12.74 4.76
CA ILE A 131 -6.59 -13.33 6.04
C ILE A 131 -7.47 -14.50 6.47
N GLU A 132 -8.79 -14.39 6.31
CA GLU A 132 -9.77 -15.46 6.60
C GLU A 132 -9.53 -16.73 5.77
N ASN A 133 -9.06 -16.57 4.54
CA ASN A 133 -8.86 -17.67 3.60
C ASN A 133 -7.42 -18.23 3.61
N MET A 134 -6.60 -17.83 4.58
CA MET A 134 -5.28 -18.44 4.78
C MET A 134 -5.37 -19.79 5.47
N PHE A 135 -4.37 -20.64 5.25
CA PHE A 135 -4.19 -21.83 6.07
C PHE A 135 -3.96 -21.44 7.53
N ALA A 136 -4.51 -22.23 8.46
CA ALA A 136 -4.36 -21.96 9.90
C ALA A 136 -2.89 -21.84 10.34
N GLY A 137 -1.98 -22.58 9.71
CA GLY A 137 -0.53 -22.47 9.96
C GLY A 137 0.06 -21.11 9.58
N ASP A 138 -0.37 -20.54 8.46
CA ASP A 138 0.07 -19.21 8.02
C ASP A 138 -0.55 -18.10 8.88
N LEU A 139 -1.82 -18.25 9.28
CA LEU A 139 -2.46 -17.31 10.20
C LEU A 139 -1.73 -17.28 11.54
N ASN A 140 -1.37 -18.45 12.09
CA ASN A 140 -0.59 -18.53 13.33
C ASN A 140 0.80 -17.92 13.17
N TYR A 141 1.47 -18.17 12.05
CA TYR A 141 2.76 -17.54 11.74
C TYR A 141 2.66 -16.01 11.73
N LEU A 142 1.66 -15.44 11.06
CA LEU A 142 1.46 -13.99 11.00
C LEU A 142 1.12 -13.39 12.37
N GLN A 143 0.31 -14.07 13.18
CA GLN A 143 0.03 -13.64 14.55
C GLN A 143 1.30 -13.60 15.40
N ASN A 144 2.16 -14.61 15.32
CA ASN A 144 3.42 -14.64 16.04
C ASN A 144 4.36 -13.54 15.53
N PHE A 145 4.47 -13.37 14.22
CA PHE A 145 5.30 -12.33 13.60
C PHE A 145 4.84 -10.93 14.03
N TYR A 146 3.53 -10.68 14.05
CA TYR A 146 2.93 -9.46 14.53
C TYR A 146 3.32 -9.15 15.98
N ARG A 147 3.18 -10.13 16.87
CA ARG A 147 3.56 -9.97 18.29
C ARG A 147 5.05 -9.65 18.43
N LYS A 148 5.90 -10.36 17.68
CA LYS A 148 7.36 -10.18 17.68
C LYS A 148 7.77 -8.77 17.30
N ILE A 149 7.31 -8.27 16.14
CA ILE A 149 7.74 -6.94 15.65
C ILE A 149 7.20 -5.81 16.54
N ASN A 150 6.02 -6.01 17.14
CA ASN A 150 5.40 -5.03 18.04
C ASN A 150 5.83 -5.18 19.50
N ARG A 151 6.77 -6.09 19.81
CA ARG A 151 7.29 -6.33 21.16
C ARG A 151 6.18 -6.65 22.18
N LEU A 152 5.20 -7.43 21.73
CA LEU A 152 4.08 -7.96 22.53
C LEU A 152 4.36 -9.39 23.02
N GLU A 153 5.62 -9.81 22.96
CA GLU A 153 6.12 -11.05 23.56
C GLU A 153 6.42 -10.77 25.05
N ASP A 154 6.08 -11.72 25.93
CA ASP A 154 6.28 -11.63 27.38
C ASP A 154 7.73 -11.92 27.80
#